data_AF-A0A8J5EJM8-F1
#
_entry.id   AF-A0A8J5EJM8-F1
#
_cell.length_a   1.000
_cell.length_b   1.000
_cell.length_c   1.000
_cell.angle_alpha   90.00
_cell.angle_beta   90.00
_cell.angle_gamma   90.00
#
_symmetry.space_group_name_H-M   'P 1'
#
loop_
_entity.id
_entity.type
_entity.pdbx_description
1 polymer ?
#
loop_
_entity_poly.entity_id
_entity_poly.type
_entity_poly.pdbx_seq_one_letter_code
_entity_poly.pdbx_strand_id
1 'polypeptide(L)'
;MQQATEELKDITSRSGPSARTSALKFLHAGDIQINVEGAFIVNKDQNGRETPPDTRDIVLPHHTAHVSHIAIDIGGSLAKIVYFSHDEPNGDTTECGGRLNFTVFETDKIDDMIDFLKGLMSRLQDNHRRSSRSNERLTPDGSSIRSSSHDSTIAPSPAKPQQSNMRIMATGGGAYKFYERLRDELGADISREDEMECLIAGLDFFITEIPEEVFCYSETNPMVFAEPRQPSIYPYLLVNIGSGVSMIKVLGPQQFVRIGGSSLGGGTLWGLLSLLTDATSYDEMLAKAAEGDNSNVDMLVGDIYGQDYTKIGLKATTIASSFGRVFKEIQRDRESGESGSSEGKSGVDVDAESEASHASADSESSHAPKSSRDLFKSEDISRSLLYAISNNIGQIAFLQAQIHNLQHIYFGGSYIRGHLQTMHTLSYAINFWSQGSKQAYFLRHEGYLGAVGAFIKKQPSGWGRRNSAGELERFMQ
;
A
#
# COMPACT_ATOMS: atom_id res chain seq x y z
N MET A 1 -37.63 13.11 16.21
CA MET A 1 -36.80 14.03 15.39
C MET A 1 -36.98 15.52 15.70
N GLN A 2 -37.71 15.90 16.77
CA GLN A 2 -37.79 17.29 17.25
C GLN A 2 -37.27 17.48 18.70
N GLN A 3 -36.81 16.40 19.34
CA GLN A 3 -36.35 16.40 20.74
C GLN A 3 -34.83 16.20 20.88
N ALA A 4 -34.12 15.92 19.77
CA ALA A 4 -32.65 15.81 19.74
C ALA A 4 -31.97 17.11 19.26
N THR A 5 -32.76 18.11 18.88
CA THR A 5 -32.29 19.38 18.29
C THR A 5 -32.22 20.53 19.29
N GLU A 6 -32.72 20.35 20.51
CA GLU A 6 -32.70 21.38 21.58
C GLU A 6 -31.51 21.23 22.54
N GLU A 7 -30.98 20.02 22.78
CA GLU A 7 -29.84 19.82 23.70
C GLU A 7 -28.48 20.31 23.14
N LEU A 8 -28.38 20.56 21.83
CA LEU A 8 -27.15 21.04 21.17
C LEU A 8 -27.02 22.57 21.14
N LYS A 9 -28.08 23.32 21.50
CA LYS A 9 -28.04 24.80 21.48
C LYS A 9 -27.52 25.43 22.78
N ASP A 10 -27.49 24.68 23.87
CA ASP A 10 -27.11 25.24 25.18
C ASP A 10 -25.59 25.22 25.46
N ILE A 11 -24.81 24.46 24.69
CA ILE A 11 -23.35 24.34 24.88
C ILE A 11 -22.58 25.43 24.11
N THR A 12 -23.18 26.07 23.10
CA THR A 12 -22.50 27.03 22.21
C THR A 12 -22.49 28.48 22.67
N SER A 13 -23.01 28.80 23.87
CA SER A 13 -23.18 30.21 24.31
C SER A 13 -22.10 30.74 25.27
N ARG A 14 -21.04 29.98 25.59
CA ARG A 14 -19.99 30.44 26.52
C ARG A 14 -18.57 30.09 26.07
N SER A 15 -18.02 30.84 25.12
CA SER A 15 -16.57 31.14 25.06
C SER A 15 -16.28 32.17 23.96
N GLY A 16 -15.83 33.36 24.36
CA GLY A 16 -15.36 34.40 23.45
C GLY A 16 -13.99 34.09 22.82
N PRO A 17 -13.53 34.91 21.85
CA PRO A 17 -12.43 34.57 20.96
C PRO A 17 -11.09 35.05 21.50
N SER A 18 -10.11 34.16 21.66
CA SER A 18 -8.69 34.53 21.72
C SER A 18 -7.77 33.33 21.54
N ALA A 19 -6.65 33.59 20.85
CA ALA A 19 -5.44 32.79 20.71
C ALA A 19 -5.38 31.73 19.61
N ARG A 20 -4.88 32.20 18.45
CA ARG A 20 -3.92 31.56 17.53
C ARG A 20 -3.76 30.03 17.64
N THR A 21 -4.31 29.39 16.63
CA THR A 21 -4.21 27.98 16.26
C THR A 21 -2.77 27.59 15.90
N SER A 22 -2.08 26.92 16.80
CA SER A 22 -0.97 26.02 16.47
C SER A 22 -1.00 24.83 17.43
N ALA A 23 -0.83 23.63 16.88
CA ALA A 23 -0.82 22.33 17.55
C ALA A 23 -2.19 21.75 17.96
N LEU A 24 -2.85 21.07 17.02
CA LEU A 24 -3.72 19.92 17.36
C LEU A 24 -2.80 18.76 17.80
N LYS A 25 -2.30 18.86 19.04
CA LYS A 25 -1.65 17.76 19.76
C LYS A 25 -2.73 16.81 20.27
N PHE A 26 -3.05 15.78 19.50
CA PHE A 26 -3.59 14.52 20.04
C PHE A 26 -2.99 13.32 19.30
N LEU A 27 -1.66 13.23 19.33
CA LEU A 27 -0.97 11.93 19.39
C LEU A 27 -0.68 11.65 20.86
N HIS A 28 -0.76 10.38 21.24
CA HIS A 28 -0.83 9.99 22.63
C HIS A 28 0.40 10.45 23.40
N ALA A 29 0.20 10.76 24.68
CA ALA A 29 1.28 10.63 25.64
C ALA A 29 1.75 9.16 25.49
N GLY A 30 2.91 8.94 24.84
CA GLY A 30 3.45 7.60 24.60
C GLY A 30 4.19 7.45 23.28
N ASP A 31 3.80 8.19 22.24
CA ASP A 31 4.29 7.95 20.88
C ASP A 31 5.66 8.61 20.64
N ILE A 32 6.49 8.02 19.77
CA ILE A 32 7.71 8.70 19.31
C ILE A 32 7.31 9.96 18.56
N GLN A 33 7.71 11.12 19.07
CA GLN A 33 7.58 12.39 18.34
C GLN A 33 8.66 12.47 17.27
N ILE A 34 8.28 12.09 16.04
CA ILE A 34 9.09 12.32 14.86
C ILE A 34 8.99 13.81 14.50
N ASN A 35 10.13 14.44 14.23
CA ASN A 35 10.13 15.81 13.74
C ASN A 35 9.96 15.76 12.23
N VAL A 36 8.77 16.14 11.76
CA VAL A 36 8.38 16.16 10.34
C VAL A 36 8.51 17.56 9.72
N GLU A 37 9.03 18.53 10.47
CA GLU A 37 9.30 19.86 9.91
C GLU A 37 10.26 19.74 8.72
N GLY A 38 9.85 20.30 7.58
CA GLY A 38 10.61 20.22 6.33
C GLY A 38 10.65 18.82 5.71
N ALA A 39 9.81 17.88 6.13
CA ALA A 39 9.78 16.53 5.56
C ALA A 39 9.43 16.55 4.07
N PHE A 40 10.09 15.68 3.29
CA PHE A 40 9.81 15.53 1.86
C PHE A 40 10.12 14.12 1.36
N ILE A 41 9.46 13.72 0.27
CA ILE A 41 9.60 12.41 -0.36
C ILE A 41 10.68 12.46 -1.45
N VAL A 42 11.63 11.52 -1.42
CA VAL A 42 12.77 11.46 -2.33
C VAL A 42 12.36 10.87 -3.68
N ASN A 43 12.19 11.74 -4.69
CA ASN A 43 11.87 11.32 -6.06
C ASN A 43 13.07 10.80 -6.86
N LYS A 44 14.27 11.28 -6.53
CA LYS A 44 15.51 10.98 -7.24
C LYS A 44 16.62 10.63 -6.27
N ASP A 45 17.43 9.63 -6.62
CA ASP A 45 18.62 9.27 -5.85
C ASP A 45 19.72 10.34 -5.97
N GLN A 46 20.84 10.14 -5.25
CA GLN A 46 21.99 11.06 -5.29
C GLN A 46 22.61 11.21 -6.68
N ASN A 47 22.34 10.28 -7.60
CA ASN A 47 22.81 10.28 -8.98
C ASN A 47 21.77 10.85 -9.96
N GLY A 48 20.64 11.35 -9.45
CA GLY A 48 19.54 11.92 -10.25
C GLY A 48 18.63 10.89 -10.93
N ARG A 49 18.77 9.59 -10.60
CA ARG A 49 17.90 8.52 -11.13
C ARG A 49 16.59 8.48 -10.36
N GLU A 50 15.49 8.20 -11.05
CA GLU A 50 14.21 8.04 -10.36
C GLU A 50 14.23 6.85 -9.41
N THR A 51 13.76 7.08 -8.18
CA THR A 51 13.56 6.03 -7.19
C THR A 51 12.26 5.28 -7.48
N PRO A 52 12.20 3.95 -7.23
CA PRO A 52 10.97 3.18 -7.37
C PRO A 52 9.81 3.86 -6.63
N PRO A 53 8.66 4.12 -7.30
CA PRO A 53 7.60 4.93 -6.72
C PRO A 53 7.06 4.44 -5.37
N ASP A 54 7.06 3.12 -5.17
CA ASP A 54 6.51 2.45 -3.99
C ASP A 54 7.52 2.34 -2.82
N THR A 55 8.81 2.61 -3.02
CA THR A 55 9.83 2.50 -1.97
C THR A 55 10.65 3.79 -1.82
N ARG A 56 10.03 4.95 -2.06
CA ARG A 56 10.71 6.23 -1.92
C ARG A 56 10.97 6.53 -0.45
N ASP A 57 12.17 7.00 -0.14
CA ASP A 57 12.48 7.43 1.22
C ASP A 57 11.77 8.74 1.57
N ILE A 58 11.50 8.95 2.85
CA ILE A 58 11.02 10.22 3.38
C ILE A 58 12.13 10.85 4.21
N VAL A 59 12.63 12.00 3.77
CA VAL A 59 13.64 12.76 4.51
C VAL A 59 12.97 13.54 5.63
N LEU A 60 13.60 13.50 6.80
CA LEU A 60 13.22 14.17 8.03
C LEU A 60 14.41 15.03 8.48
N PRO A 61 14.58 16.22 7.89
CA PRO A 61 15.84 16.97 7.95
C PRO A 61 16.19 17.45 9.36
N HIS A 62 15.20 17.56 10.25
CA HIS A 62 15.35 18.04 11.62
C HIS A 62 15.15 16.95 12.68
N HIS A 63 14.99 15.68 12.28
CA HIS A 63 14.88 14.59 13.24
C HIS A 63 16.27 14.03 13.59
N THR A 64 16.76 14.43 14.76
CA THR A 64 18.08 14.04 15.29
C THR A 64 17.99 13.01 16.42
N ALA A 65 16.79 12.65 16.85
CA ALA A 65 16.58 11.71 17.94
C ALA A 65 16.93 10.28 17.51
N HIS A 66 17.48 9.50 18.44
CA HIS A 66 17.84 8.13 18.16
C HIS A 66 16.61 7.21 18.06
N VAL A 67 16.54 6.46 16.96
CA VAL A 67 15.50 5.47 16.71
C VAL A 67 16.06 4.05 16.87
N SER A 68 15.65 3.35 17.94
CA SER A 68 16.14 1.99 18.26
C SER A 68 15.16 0.86 17.85
N HIS A 69 14.44 1.02 16.75
CA HIS A 69 13.50 -0.02 16.32
C HIS A 69 13.30 -0.04 14.81
N ILE A 70 12.81 -1.19 14.34
CA ILE A 70 12.40 -1.47 12.97
C ILE A 70 10.93 -1.90 13.04
N ALA A 71 10.12 -1.44 12.11
CA ALA A 71 8.73 -1.85 11.99
C ALA A 71 8.54 -2.74 10.77
N ILE A 72 7.72 -3.79 10.91
CA ILE A 72 7.41 -4.73 9.86
C ILE A 72 5.90 -5.00 9.81
N ASP A 73 5.32 -4.99 8.62
CA ASP A 73 3.95 -5.43 8.34
C ASP A 73 4.01 -6.66 7.43
N ILE A 74 3.70 -7.83 8.00
CA ILE A 74 3.78 -9.10 7.28
C ILE A 74 2.36 -9.49 6.84
N GLY A 75 2.03 -9.15 5.60
CA GLY A 75 0.79 -9.56 4.96
C GLY A 75 0.83 -10.99 4.42
N GLY A 76 -0.28 -11.41 3.79
CA GLY A 76 -0.39 -12.74 3.19
C GLY A 76 0.59 -12.99 2.03
N SER A 77 0.87 -11.97 1.23
CA SER A 77 1.72 -12.10 0.03
C SER A 77 2.99 -11.25 0.08
N LEU A 78 3.00 -10.14 0.81
CA LEU A 78 4.13 -9.22 0.91
C LEU A 78 4.39 -8.82 2.36
N ALA A 79 5.66 -8.73 2.73
CA ALA A 79 6.15 -8.15 3.98
C ALA A 79 6.77 -6.78 3.71
N LYS A 80 6.40 -5.76 4.48
CA LYS A 80 6.89 -4.37 4.34
C LYS A 80 7.65 -3.98 5.57
N ILE A 81 8.80 -3.34 5.36
CA ILE A 81 9.72 -2.92 6.41
C ILE A 81 9.86 -1.41 6.35
N VAL A 82 9.78 -0.78 7.52
CA VAL A 82 10.08 0.64 7.73
C VAL A 82 11.14 0.77 8.81
N TYR A 83 12.19 1.54 8.52
CA TYR A 83 13.24 1.82 9.49
C TYR A 83 13.82 3.22 9.28
N PHE A 84 14.43 3.77 10.33
CA PHE A 84 15.08 5.08 10.28
C PHE A 84 16.59 4.95 10.15
N SER A 85 17.19 5.79 9.32
CA SER A 85 18.64 5.97 9.22
C SER A 85 18.99 7.45 9.31
N HIS A 86 20.10 7.76 9.96
CA HIS A 86 20.65 9.11 9.98
C HIS A 86 21.42 9.35 8.68
N ASP A 87 21.38 10.59 8.20
CA ASP A 87 22.20 11.02 7.08
C ASP A 87 23.64 11.26 7.55
N GLU A 88 24.61 11.06 6.65
CA GLU A 88 26.01 11.37 6.99
C GLU A 88 26.24 12.90 6.97
N PRO A 89 26.99 13.44 7.94
CA PRO A 89 27.27 14.87 7.99
C PRO A 89 28.12 15.31 6.79
N ASN A 90 27.58 16.19 5.95
CA ASN A 90 28.31 16.83 4.87
C ASN A 90 28.97 18.11 5.36
N GLY A 91 30.29 18.06 5.59
CA GLY A 91 31.27 19.17 5.54
C GLY A 91 31.12 20.36 6.50
N ASP A 92 29.92 20.90 6.67
CA ASP A 92 29.65 22.18 7.34
C ASP A 92 28.45 22.16 8.32
N THR A 93 27.62 21.11 8.32
CA THR A 93 26.47 21.00 9.24
C THR A 93 26.69 19.94 10.33
N THR A 94 26.61 20.36 11.60
CA THR A 94 26.75 19.49 12.78
C THR A 94 25.48 18.76 13.17
N GLU A 95 24.33 19.19 12.65
CA GLU A 95 23.04 18.51 12.83
C GLU A 95 22.58 17.93 11.49
N CYS A 96 22.71 16.62 11.36
CA CYS A 96 22.17 15.88 10.22
C CYS A 96 20.90 15.19 10.70
N GLY A 97 19.78 15.45 10.04
CA GLY A 97 18.55 14.70 10.27
C GLY A 97 18.69 13.25 9.80
N GLY A 98 17.60 12.67 9.34
CA GLY A 98 17.65 11.36 8.73
C GLY A 98 16.49 11.11 7.81
N ARG A 99 16.18 9.83 7.61
CA ARG A 99 15.13 9.41 6.69
C ARG A 99 14.42 8.15 7.17
N LEU A 100 13.13 8.06 6.87
CA LEU A 100 12.41 6.80 6.86
C LEU A 100 12.71 6.09 5.55
N ASN A 101 13.10 4.82 5.68
CA ASN A 101 13.43 3.93 4.58
C ASN A 101 12.33 2.89 4.46
N PHE A 102 12.03 2.51 3.21
CA PHE A 102 10.94 1.60 2.87
C PHE A 102 11.49 0.42 2.08
N THR A 103 11.14 -0.80 2.47
CA THR A 103 11.57 -2.01 1.77
C THR A 103 10.46 -3.04 1.78
N VAL A 104 10.35 -3.82 0.70
CA VAL A 104 9.34 -4.86 0.53
C VAL A 104 9.97 -6.19 0.15
N PHE A 105 9.39 -7.27 0.67
CA PHE A 105 9.73 -8.66 0.36
C PHE A 105 8.46 -9.44 0.04
N GLU A 106 8.56 -10.46 -0.80
CA GLU A 106 7.51 -11.48 -0.91
C GLU A 106 7.45 -12.28 0.41
N THR A 107 6.26 -12.50 0.95
CA THR A 107 6.08 -13.26 2.19
C THR A 107 6.60 -14.70 2.06
N ASP A 108 6.58 -15.27 0.85
CA ASP A 108 7.12 -16.60 0.57
C ASP A 108 8.66 -16.63 0.61
N LYS A 109 9.32 -15.46 0.46
CA LYS A 109 10.76 -15.25 0.59
C LYS A 109 11.12 -14.70 1.98
N ILE A 110 10.49 -15.24 3.02
CA ILE A 110 10.69 -14.78 4.40
C ILE A 110 12.14 -14.92 4.88
N ASP A 111 12.88 -15.90 4.37
CA ASP A 111 14.31 -16.08 4.65
C ASP A 111 15.15 -14.87 4.23
N ASP A 112 14.96 -14.39 3.00
CA ASP A 112 15.65 -13.20 2.47
C ASP A 112 15.35 -11.96 3.33
N MET A 113 14.11 -11.83 3.78
CA MET A 113 13.68 -10.75 4.68
C MET A 113 14.38 -10.85 6.04
N ILE A 114 14.47 -12.06 6.62
CA ILE A 114 15.14 -12.28 7.91
C ILE A 114 16.63 -11.97 7.81
N ASP A 115 17.30 -12.41 6.75
CA ASP A 115 18.72 -12.14 6.56
C ASP A 115 19.00 -10.66 6.31
N PHE A 116 18.11 -9.98 5.58
CA PHE A 116 18.14 -8.52 5.46
C PHE A 116 18.01 -7.84 6.84
N LEU A 117 17.07 -8.28 7.68
CA LEU A 117 16.88 -7.74 9.03
C LEU A 117 18.11 -7.96 9.90
N LYS A 118 18.73 -9.15 9.88
CA LYS A 118 20.00 -9.41 10.62
C LYS A 118 21.08 -8.41 10.22
N GLY A 119 21.28 -8.21 8.91
CA GLY A 119 22.26 -7.26 8.39
C GLY A 119 21.92 -5.79 8.74
N LEU A 120 20.65 -5.41 8.66
CA LEU A 120 20.18 -4.07 9.03
C LEU A 120 20.38 -3.79 10.52
N MET A 121 20.00 -4.73 11.38
CA MET A 121 20.16 -4.60 12.83
C MET A 121 21.63 -4.39 13.22
N SER A 122 22.55 -5.17 12.63
CA SER A 122 23.99 -5.01 12.86
C SER A 122 24.48 -3.61 12.48
N ARG A 123 24.10 -3.13 11.28
CA ARG A 123 24.48 -1.78 10.79
C ARG A 123 23.97 -0.66 11.70
N LEU A 124 22.70 -0.73 12.11
CA LEU A 124 22.10 0.29 12.97
C LEU A 124 22.74 0.30 14.37
N GLN A 125 23.10 -0.86 14.91
CA GLN A 125 23.82 -0.96 16.19
C GLN A 125 25.24 -0.40 16.12
N ASP A 126 25.96 -0.67 15.03
CA ASP A 126 27.31 -0.15 14.82
C ASP A 126 27.33 1.36 14.66
N ASN A 127 26.36 1.93 13.91
CA ASN A 127 26.20 3.36 13.78
C ASN A 127 25.91 4.04 15.13
N HIS A 128 25.06 3.43 15.96
CA HIS A 128 24.82 3.91 17.32
C HIS A 128 26.09 3.92 18.16
N ARG A 129 26.87 2.82 18.16
CA ARG A 129 28.14 2.73 18.89
C ARG A 129 29.16 3.78 18.45
N ARG A 130 29.23 4.09 17.15
CA ARG A 130 30.10 5.15 16.61
C ARG A 130 29.66 6.53 17.10
N SER A 131 28.36 6.83 17.02
CA SER A 131 27.78 8.10 17.47
C SER A 131 27.96 8.33 18.97
N SER A 132 27.77 7.30 19.81
CA SER A 132 28.02 7.40 21.25
C SER A 132 29.49 7.65 21.59
N ARG A 133 30.43 7.07 20.82
CA ARG A 133 31.89 7.29 21.00
C ARG A 133 32.34 8.67 20.55
N SER A 134 31.74 9.26 19.52
CA SER A 134 32.07 10.62 19.08
C SER A 134 31.60 11.72 20.05
N ASN A 135 30.60 11.42 20.90
CA ASN A 135 30.12 12.33 21.95
C ASN A 135 30.97 12.28 23.24
N GLU A 136 31.90 11.33 23.40
CA GLU A 136 32.95 11.39 24.42
C GLU A 136 34.09 12.29 23.93
N ARG A 137 33.84 13.61 23.89
CA ARG A 137 34.89 14.57 23.51
C ARG A 137 35.89 14.74 24.68
N LEU A 138 37.16 14.44 24.37
CA LEU A 138 38.36 14.74 25.14
C LEU A 138 38.35 16.18 25.68
N THR A 139 38.80 16.37 26.93
CA THR A 139 39.13 17.70 27.45
C THR A 139 40.29 18.31 26.64
N PRO A 140 40.42 19.64 26.58
CA PRO A 140 41.46 20.32 25.79
C PRO A 140 42.91 19.98 26.17
N ASP A 141 43.13 19.27 27.28
CA ASP A 141 44.45 18.89 27.78
C ASP A 141 44.85 17.42 27.47
N GLY A 142 44.00 16.66 26.77
CA GLY A 142 44.29 15.26 26.43
C GLY A 142 44.28 14.28 27.60
N SER A 143 43.76 14.66 28.78
CA SER A 143 43.58 13.74 29.90
C SER A 143 42.20 13.06 29.85
N SER A 144 42.18 11.73 29.95
CA SER A 144 40.94 10.96 30.15
C SER A 144 40.47 11.16 31.58
N ILE A 145 39.22 11.62 31.78
CA ILE A 145 38.56 11.55 33.09
C ILE A 145 38.30 10.08 33.39
N ARG A 146 39.26 9.41 34.03
CA ARG A 146 38.98 8.23 34.85
C ARG A 146 38.38 8.74 36.15
N SER A 147 37.09 8.49 36.37
CA SER A 147 36.52 8.59 37.70
C SER A 147 37.21 7.56 38.60
N SER A 148 38.19 8.01 39.37
CA SER A 148 38.85 7.20 40.39
C SER A 148 37.89 6.98 41.55
N SER A 149 37.18 5.85 41.51
CA SER A 149 36.72 5.18 42.72
C SER A 149 37.55 3.91 42.89
N HIS A 150 38.51 3.97 43.81
CA HIS A 150 39.14 2.78 44.37
C HIS A 150 38.14 2.10 45.30
N ASP A 151 37.72 0.87 45.00
CA ASP A 151 37.88 -0.24 45.95
C ASP A 151 37.71 -1.63 45.31
N SER A 152 38.60 -2.53 45.72
CA SER A 152 38.55 -3.99 45.74
C SER A 152 38.46 -4.85 44.45
N THR A 153 39.52 -5.64 44.32
CA THR A 153 39.70 -6.91 43.61
C THR A 153 38.44 -7.79 43.49
N ILE A 154 37.82 -7.79 42.30
CA ILE A 154 37.00 -8.91 41.80
C ILE A 154 37.41 -9.12 40.34
N ALA A 155 37.81 -10.34 39.99
CA ALA A 155 38.12 -10.71 38.60
C ALA A 155 36.91 -10.38 37.69
N PRO A 156 37.11 -9.88 36.46
CA PRO A 156 36.01 -9.56 35.58
C PRO A 156 35.22 -10.85 35.31
N SER A 157 34.03 -10.94 35.88
CA SER A 157 33.02 -11.91 35.47
C SER A 157 32.78 -11.73 33.97
N PRO A 158 32.60 -12.80 33.18
CA PRO A 158 32.34 -12.67 31.76
C PRO A 158 31.12 -11.76 31.59
N ALA A 159 31.32 -10.64 30.91
CA ALA A 159 30.27 -9.70 30.62
C ALA A 159 29.14 -10.48 29.93
N LYS A 160 27.97 -10.56 30.57
CA LYS A 160 26.77 -11.05 29.90
C LYS A 160 26.64 -10.24 28.60
N PRO A 161 26.38 -10.87 27.44
CA PRO A 161 26.22 -10.15 26.19
C PRO A 161 25.15 -9.07 26.42
N GLN A 162 25.55 -7.81 26.24
CA GLN A 162 24.69 -6.67 26.43
C GLN A 162 23.55 -6.80 25.42
N GLN A 163 22.38 -7.19 25.92
CA GLN A 163 21.19 -7.52 25.14
C GLN A 163 20.88 -6.32 24.24
N SER A 164 20.78 -6.55 22.94
CA SER A 164 20.59 -5.48 21.96
C SER A 164 19.33 -4.69 22.29
N ASN A 165 19.46 -3.37 22.47
CA ASN A 165 18.34 -2.47 22.78
C ASN A 165 17.43 -2.19 21.56
N MET A 166 17.51 -3.06 20.54
CA MET A 166 16.81 -2.95 19.27
C MET A 166 15.52 -3.77 19.33
N ARG A 167 14.42 -3.13 18.95
CA ARG A 167 13.09 -3.72 18.97
C ARG A 167 12.54 -3.88 17.56
N ILE A 168 11.80 -4.96 17.33
CA ILE A 168 11.02 -5.15 16.11
C ILE A 168 9.55 -4.96 16.47
N MET A 169 8.87 -4.09 15.73
CA MET A 169 7.43 -3.86 15.88
C MET A 169 6.72 -4.49 14.69
N ALA A 170 6.07 -5.62 14.92
CA ALA A 170 5.48 -6.46 13.89
C ALA A 170 3.95 -6.34 13.89
N THR A 171 3.36 -6.09 12.73
CA THR A 171 1.91 -6.08 12.51
C THR A 171 1.53 -6.97 11.32
N GLY A 172 0.23 -7.06 11.04
CA GLY A 172 -0.33 -7.94 10.02
C GLY A 172 -0.45 -9.39 10.48
N GLY A 173 -1.24 -10.20 9.76
CA GLY A 173 -1.46 -11.61 10.09
C GLY A 173 -0.16 -12.44 10.19
N GLY A 174 0.87 -12.10 9.42
CA GLY A 174 2.17 -12.75 9.44
C GLY A 174 2.97 -12.50 10.72
N ALA A 175 2.71 -11.42 11.46
CA ALA A 175 3.34 -11.18 12.75
C ALA A 175 2.97 -12.25 13.80
N TYR A 176 1.83 -12.92 13.64
CA TYR A 176 1.44 -14.08 14.44
C TYR A 176 2.05 -15.37 13.88
N LYS A 177 1.91 -15.59 12.56
CA LYS A 177 2.38 -16.81 11.87
C LYS A 177 3.88 -17.04 12.02
N PHE A 178 4.69 -15.99 11.93
CA PHE A 178 6.15 -16.06 11.92
C PHE A 178 6.80 -15.62 13.25
N TYR A 179 6.01 -15.40 14.30
CA TYR A 179 6.49 -14.83 15.57
C TYR A 179 7.68 -15.60 16.16
N GLU A 180 7.53 -16.91 16.35
CA GLU A 180 8.57 -17.74 16.98
C GLU A 180 9.84 -17.77 16.14
N ARG A 181 9.69 -17.91 14.82
CA ARG A 181 10.83 -17.92 13.89
C ARG A 181 11.60 -16.61 13.92
N LEU A 182 10.92 -15.46 13.84
CA LEU A 182 11.56 -14.15 13.92
C LEU A 182 12.28 -13.97 15.25
N ARG A 183 11.65 -14.37 16.37
CA ARG A 183 12.23 -14.27 17.71
C ARG A 183 13.51 -15.09 17.80
N ASP A 184 13.46 -16.33 17.33
CA ASP A 184 14.56 -17.30 17.47
C ASP A 184 15.73 -16.95 16.54
N GLU A 185 15.45 -16.47 15.33
CA GLU A 185 16.49 -16.13 14.35
C GLU A 185 17.11 -14.74 14.51
N LEU A 186 16.34 -13.75 14.95
CA LEU A 186 16.82 -12.36 15.08
C LEU A 186 17.38 -12.08 16.47
N GLY A 187 16.99 -12.86 17.49
CA GLY A 187 17.39 -12.61 18.89
C GLY A 187 16.95 -11.23 19.42
N ALA A 188 15.96 -10.61 18.78
CA ALA A 188 15.45 -9.28 19.11
C ALA A 188 14.19 -9.36 19.99
N ASP A 189 13.89 -8.28 20.71
CA ASP A 189 12.56 -8.12 21.32
C ASP A 189 11.54 -7.79 20.22
N ILE A 190 10.50 -8.61 20.10
CA ILE A 190 9.44 -8.47 19.09
C ILE A 190 8.13 -8.11 19.78
N SER A 191 7.66 -6.89 19.51
CA SER A 191 6.31 -6.42 19.85
C SER A 191 5.36 -6.75 18.72
N ARG A 192 4.20 -7.33 19.02
CA ARG A 192 3.12 -7.51 18.04
C ARG A 192 2.11 -6.41 18.23
N GLU A 193 1.76 -5.73 17.14
CA GLU A 193 0.81 -4.64 17.11
C GLU A 193 -0.46 -5.06 16.34
N ASP A 194 -1.61 -4.47 16.68
CA ASP A 194 -2.86 -4.71 15.96
C ASP A 194 -2.80 -4.15 14.52
N GLU A 195 -3.28 -4.93 13.56
CA GLU A 195 -3.23 -4.58 12.13
C GLU A 195 -4.08 -3.35 11.81
N MET A 196 -5.30 -3.27 12.32
CA MET A 196 -6.19 -2.15 12.00
C MET A 196 -5.71 -0.87 12.67
N GLU A 197 -5.29 -0.92 13.93
CA GLU A 197 -4.72 0.24 14.61
C GLU A 197 -3.50 0.79 13.87
N CYS A 198 -2.60 -0.10 13.41
CA CYS A 198 -1.44 0.31 12.63
C CYS A 198 -1.84 0.92 11.28
N LEU A 199 -2.77 0.32 10.54
CA LEU A 199 -3.26 0.87 9.27
C LEU A 199 -3.82 2.29 9.45
N ILE A 200 -4.62 2.53 10.49
CA ILE A 200 -5.22 3.85 10.74
C ILE A 200 -4.17 4.85 11.20
N ALA A 201 -3.30 4.47 12.14
CA ALA A 201 -2.24 5.36 12.62
C ALA A 201 -1.29 5.79 11.48
N GLY A 202 -0.88 4.86 10.62
CA GLY A 202 -0.03 5.17 9.47
C GLY A 202 -0.72 6.04 8.43
N LEU A 203 -2.00 5.79 8.14
CA LEU A 203 -2.78 6.62 7.23
C LEU A 203 -2.96 8.05 7.77
N ASP A 204 -3.33 8.19 9.04
CA ASP A 204 -3.51 9.50 9.67
C ASP A 204 -2.20 10.29 9.62
N PHE A 205 -1.06 9.65 9.95
CA PHE A 205 0.27 10.25 9.81
C PHE A 205 0.55 10.75 8.40
N PHE A 206 0.26 9.95 7.38
CA PHE A 206 0.45 10.36 5.99
C PHE A 206 -0.46 11.51 5.57
N ILE A 207 -1.71 11.55 6.05
CA ILE A 207 -2.63 12.64 5.73
C ILE A 207 -2.21 13.95 6.42
N THR A 208 -1.70 13.90 7.65
CA THR A 208 -1.48 15.12 8.45
C THR A 208 -0.05 15.62 8.48
N GLU A 209 0.94 14.72 8.39
CA GLU A 209 2.34 15.04 8.67
C GLU A 209 3.24 15.07 7.44
N ILE A 210 2.90 14.32 6.37
CA ILE A 210 3.77 14.17 5.21
C ILE A 210 3.25 15.00 4.02
N PRO A 211 4.00 16.03 3.58
CA PRO A 211 3.63 16.81 2.39
C PRO A 211 3.67 15.97 1.11
N GLU A 212 2.82 16.33 0.14
CA GLU A 212 2.77 15.69 -1.19
C GLU A 212 2.63 14.16 -1.15
N GLU A 213 1.96 13.63 -0.12
CA GLU A 213 1.74 12.19 0.06
C GLU A 213 0.40 11.73 -0.50
N VAL A 214 -0.66 12.45 -0.14
CA VAL A 214 -2.04 12.13 -0.53
C VAL A 214 -2.40 12.88 -1.79
N PHE A 215 -2.98 12.19 -2.77
CA PHE A 215 -3.40 12.82 -4.02
C PHE A 215 -4.68 12.23 -4.59
N CYS A 216 -5.32 13.02 -5.45
CA CYS A 216 -6.42 12.59 -6.29
C CYS A 216 -5.90 12.31 -7.72
N TYR A 217 -6.45 11.30 -8.37
CA TYR A 217 -6.11 10.93 -9.75
C TYR A 217 -7.30 11.17 -10.69
N SER A 218 -7.05 11.82 -11.82
CA SER A 218 -7.88 11.77 -13.03
C SER A 218 -6.99 11.68 -14.28
N GLU A 219 -7.53 11.24 -15.42
CA GLU A 219 -6.75 11.20 -16.68
C GLU A 219 -6.24 12.59 -17.09
N THR A 220 -7.03 13.63 -16.81
CA THR A 220 -6.66 15.02 -17.11
C THR A 220 -5.65 15.61 -16.12
N ASN A 221 -5.66 15.14 -14.87
CA ASN A 221 -4.79 15.62 -13.80
C ASN A 221 -4.30 14.41 -12.99
N PRO A 222 -3.22 13.75 -13.44
CA PRO A 222 -2.83 12.42 -12.94
C PRO A 222 -2.26 12.43 -11.51
N MET A 223 -2.03 13.58 -10.88
CA MET A 223 -1.57 13.63 -9.49
C MET A 223 -1.82 15.02 -8.89
N VAL A 224 -3.04 15.26 -8.39
CA VAL A 224 -3.38 16.50 -7.67
C VAL A 224 -3.22 16.25 -6.19
N PHE A 225 -2.16 16.79 -5.58
CA PHE A 225 -1.93 16.65 -4.15
C PHE A 225 -3.06 17.28 -3.34
N ALA A 226 -3.52 16.55 -2.33
CA ALA A 226 -4.58 16.98 -1.44
C ALA A 226 -3.96 17.66 -0.22
N GLU A 227 -4.45 18.86 0.09
CA GLU A 227 -4.15 19.50 1.36
C GLU A 227 -4.91 18.82 2.50
N PRO A 228 -4.32 18.72 3.71
CA PRO A 228 -5.01 18.19 4.88
C PRO A 228 -6.31 18.98 5.16
N ARG A 229 -7.41 18.26 5.37
CA ARG A 229 -8.71 18.89 5.64
C ARG A 229 -8.78 19.48 7.04
N GLN A 230 -9.30 20.71 7.15
CA GLN A 230 -9.56 21.41 8.41
C GLN A 230 -11.07 21.49 8.70
N PRO A 231 -11.51 21.46 9.98
CA PRO A 231 -10.70 21.30 11.19
C PRO A 231 -10.30 19.85 11.47
N SER A 232 -10.75 18.90 10.65
CA SER A 232 -10.52 17.47 10.85
C SER A 232 -10.49 16.71 9.53
N ILE A 233 -9.66 15.66 9.49
CA ILE A 233 -9.59 14.69 8.39
C ILE A 233 -10.70 13.64 8.47
N TYR A 234 -11.48 13.59 9.56
CA TYR A 234 -12.55 12.63 9.77
C TYR A 234 -13.92 13.21 9.36
N PRO A 235 -14.91 12.36 9.07
CA PRO A 235 -14.80 10.92 8.88
C PRO A 235 -14.27 10.56 7.50
N TYR A 236 -13.74 9.35 7.35
CA TYR A 236 -13.33 8.79 6.06
C TYR A 236 -13.51 7.27 6.02
N LEU A 237 -13.44 6.72 4.80
CA LEU A 237 -13.37 5.29 4.54
C LEU A 237 -11.96 4.92 4.09
N LEU A 238 -11.30 3.98 4.76
CA LEU A 238 -10.12 3.31 4.23
C LEU A 238 -10.54 2.02 3.52
N VAL A 239 -10.19 1.90 2.25
CA VAL A 239 -10.29 0.67 1.45
C VAL A 239 -8.88 0.12 1.28
N ASN A 240 -8.49 -0.81 2.15
CA ASN A 240 -7.18 -1.44 2.10
C ASN A 240 -7.23 -2.67 1.19
N ILE A 241 -6.54 -2.61 0.05
CA ILE A 241 -6.55 -3.66 -1.00
C ILE A 241 -5.22 -4.42 -0.94
N GLY A 242 -5.25 -5.60 -0.33
CA GLY A 242 -4.17 -6.58 -0.32
C GLY A 242 -4.55 -7.85 -1.08
N SER A 243 -4.25 -9.02 -0.52
CA SER A 243 -4.70 -10.31 -1.08
C SER A 243 -6.24 -10.35 -1.17
N GLY A 244 -6.93 -9.85 -0.13
CA GLY A 244 -8.34 -9.50 -0.14
C GLY A 244 -8.54 -7.99 0.05
N VAL A 245 -9.76 -7.57 0.38
CA VAL A 245 -10.13 -6.15 0.59
C VAL A 245 -10.74 -5.97 1.97
N SER A 246 -10.24 -5.00 2.73
CA SER A 246 -10.83 -4.57 4.01
C SER A 246 -11.31 -3.13 3.91
N MET A 247 -12.53 -2.87 4.39
CA MET A 247 -13.14 -1.55 4.37
C MET A 247 -13.40 -1.09 5.79
N ILE A 248 -12.74 0.00 6.19
CA ILE A 248 -12.69 0.49 7.56
C ILE A 248 -13.25 1.90 7.61
N LYS A 249 -14.34 2.08 8.35
CA LYS A 249 -14.86 3.41 8.66
C LYS A 249 -14.05 4.01 9.78
N VAL A 250 -13.55 5.23 9.59
CA VAL A 250 -12.78 5.97 10.60
C VAL A 250 -13.50 7.26 10.95
N LEU A 251 -13.78 7.42 12.24
CA LEU A 251 -14.42 8.59 12.84
C LEU A 251 -13.45 9.43 13.68
N GLY A 252 -12.29 8.85 14.03
CA GLY A 252 -11.24 9.47 14.83
C GLY A 252 -10.06 8.52 15.05
N PRO A 253 -8.97 8.96 15.69
CA PRO A 253 -7.72 8.20 15.82
C PRO A 253 -7.88 6.79 16.43
N GLN A 254 -8.82 6.64 17.35
CA GLN A 254 -9.16 5.35 17.99
C GLN A 254 -10.64 4.97 17.78
N GLN A 255 -11.33 5.64 16.87
CA GLN A 255 -12.75 5.43 16.62
C GLN A 255 -12.91 4.92 15.20
N PHE A 256 -12.63 3.64 15.01
CA PHE A 256 -12.75 2.99 13.72
C PHE A 256 -13.34 1.59 13.85
N VAL A 257 -13.95 1.13 12.76
CA VAL A 257 -14.58 -0.19 12.70
C VAL A 257 -14.51 -0.72 11.27
N ARG A 258 -14.16 -2.00 11.13
CA ARG A 258 -14.27 -2.71 9.86
C ARG A 258 -15.75 -2.90 9.52
N ILE A 259 -16.21 -2.22 8.48
CA ILE A 259 -17.62 -2.21 8.05
C ILE A 259 -17.89 -3.18 6.89
N GLY A 260 -16.85 -3.68 6.25
CA GLY A 260 -17.00 -4.61 5.14
C GLY A 260 -15.67 -5.09 4.58
N GLY A 261 -15.78 -5.81 3.47
CA GLY A 261 -14.64 -6.30 2.70
C GLY A 261 -15.09 -7.17 1.54
N SER A 262 -14.13 -7.62 0.76
CA SER A 262 -14.33 -8.55 -0.35
C SER A 262 -13.17 -9.54 -0.38
N SER A 263 -13.44 -10.80 -0.72
CA SER A 263 -12.38 -11.76 -1.04
C SER A 263 -11.79 -11.52 -2.43
N LEU A 264 -12.49 -10.77 -3.30
CA LEU A 264 -12.03 -10.38 -4.63
C LEU A 264 -11.09 -9.17 -4.53
N GLY A 265 -9.85 -9.44 -4.14
CA GLY A 265 -8.76 -8.45 -4.07
C GLY A 265 -7.62 -8.75 -5.03
N GLY A 266 -6.42 -8.25 -4.71
CA GLY A 266 -5.23 -8.47 -5.52
C GLY A 266 -4.81 -9.92 -5.65
N GLY A 267 -5.05 -10.74 -4.62
CA GLY A 267 -4.78 -12.18 -4.67
C GLY A 267 -5.69 -12.92 -5.65
N THR A 268 -6.92 -12.43 -5.85
CA THR A 268 -7.83 -12.98 -6.87
C THR A 268 -7.36 -12.59 -8.27
N LEU A 269 -7.00 -11.32 -8.48
CA LEU A 269 -6.48 -10.86 -9.77
C LEU A 269 -5.22 -11.64 -10.16
N TRP A 270 -4.23 -11.68 -9.26
CA TRP A 270 -2.97 -12.37 -9.49
C TRP A 270 -3.20 -13.87 -9.72
N GLY A 271 -3.95 -14.54 -8.84
CA GLY A 271 -4.20 -15.97 -8.97
C GLY A 271 -4.88 -16.36 -10.29
N LEU A 272 -5.86 -15.57 -10.74
CA LEU A 272 -6.52 -15.81 -12.03
C LEU A 272 -5.59 -15.53 -13.21
N LEU A 273 -4.82 -14.44 -13.18
CA LEU A 273 -3.89 -14.13 -14.27
C LEU A 273 -2.78 -15.18 -14.39
N SER A 274 -2.22 -15.65 -13.28
CA SER A 274 -1.24 -16.75 -13.33
C SER A 274 -1.79 -18.05 -13.92
N LEU A 275 -3.11 -18.27 -13.87
CA LEU A 275 -3.74 -19.44 -14.49
C LEU A 275 -4.11 -19.22 -15.97
N LEU A 276 -4.37 -17.98 -16.36
CA LEU A 276 -4.96 -17.64 -17.65
C LEU A 276 -3.98 -17.00 -18.63
N THR A 277 -2.84 -16.50 -18.14
CA THR A 277 -1.80 -15.85 -18.94
C THR A 277 -0.44 -16.49 -18.69
N ASP A 278 0.53 -16.07 -19.49
CA ASP A 278 1.96 -16.40 -19.39
C ASP A 278 2.71 -15.54 -18.36
N ALA A 279 2.03 -14.60 -17.68
CA ALA A 279 2.70 -13.68 -16.78
C ALA A 279 3.20 -14.34 -15.49
N THR A 280 4.44 -14.04 -15.14
CA THR A 280 5.16 -14.65 -14.00
C THR A 280 5.26 -13.73 -12.79
N SER A 281 4.97 -12.43 -12.95
CA SER A 281 5.01 -11.44 -11.88
C SER A 281 3.81 -10.50 -11.96
N TYR A 282 3.48 -9.87 -10.84
CA TYR A 282 2.40 -8.88 -10.78
C TYR A 282 2.68 -7.66 -11.66
N ASP A 283 3.93 -7.23 -11.77
CA ASP A 283 4.31 -6.09 -12.61
C ASP A 283 4.18 -6.42 -14.10
N GLU A 284 4.50 -7.65 -14.50
CA GLU A 284 4.25 -8.15 -15.86
C GLU A 284 2.74 -8.22 -16.18
N MET A 285 1.92 -8.65 -15.21
CA MET A 285 0.46 -8.66 -15.35
C MET A 285 -0.11 -7.25 -15.59
N LEU A 286 0.37 -6.26 -14.83
CA LEU A 286 -0.03 -4.87 -15.01
C LEU A 286 0.45 -4.30 -16.35
N ALA A 287 1.68 -4.62 -16.76
CA ALA A 287 2.22 -4.21 -18.07
C ALA A 287 1.37 -4.77 -19.23
N LYS A 288 1.04 -6.07 -19.19
CA LYS A 288 0.13 -6.69 -20.18
C LYS A 288 -1.25 -6.05 -20.17
N ALA A 289 -1.79 -5.74 -19.00
CA ALA A 289 -3.08 -5.06 -18.89
C ALA A 289 -3.07 -3.67 -19.54
N ALA A 290 -1.94 -2.94 -19.50
CA ALA A 290 -1.84 -1.62 -20.14
C ALA A 290 -1.95 -1.69 -21.68
N GLU A 291 -1.52 -2.81 -22.28
CA GLU A 291 -1.50 -3.02 -23.74
C GLU A 291 -2.76 -3.73 -24.28
N GLY A 292 -3.53 -4.39 -23.42
CA GLY A 292 -4.68 -5.21 -23.85
C GLY A 292 -5.90 -4.41 -24.32
N ASP A 293 -6.88 -5.05 -24.92
CA ASP A 293 -8.19 -4.48 -25.19
C ASP A 293 -9.27 -5.37 -24.56
N ASN A 294 -9.91 -4.88 -23.51
CA ASN A 294 -10.91 -5.66 -22.79
C ASN A 294 -12.16 -5.93 -23.64
N SER A 295 -12.44 -5.14 -24.68
CA SER A 295 -13.62 -5.33 -25.53
C SER A 295 -13.61 -6.65 -26.32
N ASN A 296 -12.44 -7.28 -26.48
CA ASN A 296 -12.31 -8.62 -27.07
C ASN A 296 -12.79 -9.73 -26.12
N VAL A 297 -12.78 -9.48 -24.80
CA VAL A 297 -13.07 -10.47 -23.74
C VAL A 297 -14.42 -10.18 -23.07
N ASP A 298 -14.70 -8.91 -22.84
CA ASP A 298 -15.88 -8.42 -22.14
C ASP A 298 -17.06 -8.19 -23.10
N MET A 299 -18.27 -8.41 -22.59
CA MET A 299 -19.49 -7.97 -23.24
C MET A 299 -19.86 -6.58 -22.73
N LEU A 300 -19.96 -5.60 -23.64
CA LEU A 300 -20.28 -4.21 -23.36
C LEU A 300 -21.79 -3.95 -23.52
N VAL A 301 -22.26 -2.81 -23.01
CA VAL A 301 -23.66 -2.37 -23.16
C VAL A 301 -24.03 -2.24 -24.65
N GLY A 302 -23.12 -1.74 -25.48
CA GLY A 302 -23.31 -1.61 -26.93
C GLY A 302 -23.53 -2.96 -27.62
N ASP A 303 -22.98 -4.05 -27.10
CA ASP A 303 -23.18 -5.39 -27.66
C ASP A 303 -24.57 -5.95 -27.41
N ILE A 304 -25.27 -5.43 -26.39
CA ILE A 304 -26.62 -5.84 -26.01
C ILE A 304 -27.65 -4.93 -26.66
N TYR A 305 -27.40 -3.61 -26.65
CA TYR A 305 -28.39 -2.60 -27.04
C TYR A 305 -28.09 -1.92 -28.38
N GLY A 306 -26.91 -2.13 -28.97
CA GLY A 306 -26.45 -1.46 -30.21
C GLY A 306 -26.09 0.02 -30.06
N GLN A 307 -26.35 0.62 -28.89
CA GLN A 307 -26.17 2.03 -28.58
C GLN A 307 -26.09 2.25 -27.06
N ASP A 308 -25.94 3.50 -26.64
CA ASP A 308 -26.04 3.90 -25.22
C ASP A 308 -27.40 3.48 -24.62
N TYR A 309 -27.37 3.00 -23.38
CA TYR A 309 -28.60 2.72 -22.64
C TYR A 309 -29.00 3.94 -21.79
N THR A 310 -29.59 4.92 -22.47
CA THR A 310 -29.90 6.25 -21.94
C THR A 310 -30.88 6.26 -20.76
N LYS A 311 -31.77 5.26 -20.64
CA LYS A 311 -32.77 5.18 -19.55
C LYS A 311 -32.14 5.18 -18.16
N ILE A 312 -30.94 4.61 -18.03
CA ILE A 312 -30.20 4.53 -16.76
C ILE A 312 -28.79 5.13 -16.87
N GLY A 313 -28.51 5.86 -17.96
CA GLY A 313 -27.27 6.61 -18.14
C GLY A 313 -26.02 5.76 -18.40
N LEU A 314 -26.15 4.55 -18.97
CA LEU A 314 -24.98 3.72 -19.31
C LEU A 314 -24.52 3.98 -20.75
N LYS A 315 -23.21 4.20 -20.93
CA LYS A 315 -22.60 4.34 -22.25
C LYS A 315 -22.47 2.98 -22.94
N ALA A 316 -22.45 2.95 -24.26
CA ALA A 316 -22.24 1.74 -25.05
C ALA A 316 -20.90 1.04 -24.71
N THR A 317 -19.88 1.81 -24.30
CA THR A 317 -18.56 1.31 -23.89
C THR A 317 -18.51 0.78 -22.47
N THR A 318 -19.58 0.93 -21.68
CA THR A 318 -19.64 0.39 -20.32
C THR A 318 -19.66 -1.14 -20.36
N ILE A 319 -18.85 -1.80 -19.53
CA ILE A 319 -18.86 -3.25 -19.38
C ILE A 319 -20.20 -3.69 -18.78
N ALA A 320 -20.92 -4.55 -19.50
CA ALA A 320 -22.16 -5.16 -19.03
C ALA A 320 -21.90 -6.51 -18.36
N SER A 321 -20.98 -7.30 -18.92
CA SER A 321 -20.55 -8.59 -18.36
C SER A 321 -19.08 -8.82 -18.64
N SER A 322 -18.25 -8.76 -17.58
CA SER A 322 -16.85 -9.16 -17.65
C SER A 322 -16.72 -10.60 -18.13
N PHE A 323 -15.77 -10.89 -19.03
CA PHE A 323 -15.57 -12.20 -19.67
C PHE A 323 -16.78 -12.72 -20.47
N GLY A 324 -17.79 -11.89 -20.72
CA GLY A 324 -19.05 -12.32 -21.34
C GLY A 324 -18.94 -12.83 -22.78
N ARG A 325 -17.85 -12.52 -23.50
CA ARG A 325 -17.61 -13.03 -24.86
C ARG A 325 -16.94 -14.38 -24.89
N VAL A 326 -16.13 -14.70 -23.87
CA VAL A 326 -15.29 -15.90 -23.84
C VAL A 326 -16.09 -17.17 -24.11
N PHE A 327 -17.23 -17.32 -23.43
CA PHE A 327 -18.09 -18.49 -23.60
C PHE A 327 -18.64 -18.63 -25.03
N LYS A 328 -19.11 -17.54 -25.63
CA LYS A 328 -19.69 -17.53 -26.98
C LYS A 328 -18.64 -17.86 -28.04
N GLU A 329 -17.43 -17.33 -27.87
CA GLU A 329 -16.37 -17.47 -28.87
C GLU A 329 -15.74 -18.86 -28.82
N ILE A 330 -15.65 -19.47 -27.63
CA ILE A 330 -15.29 -20.89 -27.51
C ILE A 330 -16.35 -21.79 -28.16
N GLN A 331 -17.63 -21.48 -28.04
CA GLN A 331 -18.69 -22.26 -28.71
C GLN A 331 -18.60 -22.14 -30.24
N ARG A 332 -18.44 -20.92 -30.75
CA ARG A 332 -18.30 -20.68 -32.20
C ARG A 332 -17.08 -21.38 -32.81
N ASP A 333 -15.94 -21.36 -32.10
CA ASP A 333 -14.72 -22.05 -32.56
C ASP A 333 -14.95 -23.56 -32.69
N ARG A 334 -15.61 -24.18 -31.70
CA ARG A 334 -15.97 -25.61 -31.74
C ARG A 334 -16.91 -25.95 -32.90
N GLU A 335 -17.95 -25.15 -33.11
CA GLU A 335 -18.92 -25.36 -34.20
C GLU A 335 -18.28 -25.17 -35.60
N SER A 336 -17.34 -24.24 -35.72
CA SER A 336 -16.58 -24.01 -36.96
C SER A 336 -15.57 -25.13 -37.26
N GLY A 337 -15.03 -25.78 -36.22
CA GLY A 337 -14.16 -26.95 -36.37
C GLY A 337 -14.90 -28.23 -36.79
N GLU A 338 -16.16 -28.39 -36.37
CA GLU A 338 -16.98 -29.56 -36.73
C GLU A 338 -17.55 -29.47 -38.16
N SER A 339 -17.95 -28.27 -38.61
CA SER A 339 -18.53 -28.02 -39.94
C SER A 339 -17.53 -28.16 -41.11
N GLY A 340 -16.22 -28.17 -40.85
CA GLY A 340 -15.19 -28.46 -41.84
C GLY A 340 -14.95 -29.94 -42.13
N SER A 341 -15.65 -30.86 -41.43
CA SER A 341 -15.38 -32.31 -41.49
C SER A 341 -16.47 -33.17 -42.17
N SER A 342 -17.55 -32.56 -42.70
CA SER A 342 -18.68 -33.30 -43.26
C SER A 342 -19.19 -32.82 -44.64
N GLU A 343 -18.31 -32.63 -45.63
CA GLU A 343 -18.73 -32.64 -47.03
C GLU A 343 -17.89 -33.61 -47.86
N GLY A 344 -18.36 -34.85 -47.91
CA GLY A 344 -17.76 -35.89 -48.72
C GLY A 344 -18.72 -37.07 -48.89
N LYS A 345 -19.71 -36.90 -49.79
CA LYS A 345 -20.26 -37.92 -50.71
C LYS A 345 -21.62 -37.51 -51.27
N SER A 346 -21.64 -37.06 -52.54
CA SER A 346 -22.34 -37.73 -53.66
C SER A 346 -22.55 -36.80 -54.85
N GLY A 347 -22.05 -37.17 -56.04
CA GLY A 347 -22.76 -36.83 -57.29
C GLY A 347 -21.94 -36.33 -58.50
N VAL A 348 -21.43 -37.29 -59.29
CA VAL A 348 -21.39 -37.35 -60.77
C VAL A 348 -20.48 -36.40 -61.57
N ASP A 349 -19.66 -37.04 -62.41
CA ASP A 349 -18.74 -36.55 -63.46
C ASP A 349 -19.41 -35.70 -64.57
N VAL A 350 -18.70 -34.72 -65.16
CA VAL A 350 -18.36 -34.63 -66.61
C VAL A 350 -17.15 -33.69 -66.83
N ASP A 351 -16.27 -34.09 -67.75
CA ASP A 351 -15.01 -33.51 -68.23
C ASP A 351 -15.02 -32.04 -68.71
N ALA A 352 -13.87 -31.35 -68.56
CA ALA A 352 -13.16 -30.66 -69.66
C ALA A 352 -11.85 -29.98 -69.17
N GLU A 353 -10.81 -30.11 -70.01
CA GLU A 353 -9.42 -29.68 -69.85
C GLU A 353 -9.22 -28.15 -69.75
N SER A 354 -8.23 -27.70 -68.97
CA SER A 354 -7.16 -26.80 -69.47
C SER A 354 -6.10 -26.46 -68.41
N GLU A 355 -4.86 -26.78 -68.81
CA GLU A 355 -3.58 -26.07 -68.64
C GLU A 355 -3.09 -25.54 -67.28
N ALA A 356 -1.83 -25.90 -67.05
CA ALA A 356 -1.03 -25.71 -65.86
C ALA A 356 -0.58 -24.25 -65.62
N SER A 357 -0.47 -23.90 -64.34
CA SER A 357 0.63 -23.03 -63.88
C SER A 357 1.10 -23.47 -62.48
N HIS A 358 2.42 -23.62 -62.38
CA HIS A 358 3.16 -23.96 -61.18
C HIS A 358 3.12 -22.82 -60.15
N ALA A 359 2.79 -23.12 -58.89
CA ALA A 359 3.38 -22.47 -57.72
C ALA A 359 3.18 -23.32 -56.45
N SER A 360 4.30 -23.83 -55.94
CA SER A 360 4.60 -24.18 -54.53
C SER A 360 3.45 -24.63 -53.61
N ALA A 361 3.40 -25.94 -53.40
CA ALA A 361 2.79 -26.56 -52.24
C ALA A 361 3.63 -26.27 -50.99
N ASP A 362 3.02 -25.58 -50.02
CA ASP A 362 3.27 -25.70 -48.58
C ASP A 362 1.99 -25.26 -47.88
N SER A 363 0.99 -26.14 -47.89
CA SER A 363 -0.26 -25.96 -47.15
C SER A 363 -0.56 -27.21 -46.33
N GLU A 364 0.24 -27.44 -45.30
CA GLU A 364 -0.19 -28.30 -44.18
C GLU A 364 -0.79 -27.41 -43.08
N SER A 365 -1.97 -26.84 -43.33
CA SER A 365 -2.80 -26.30 -42.25
C SER A 365 -3.50 -27.46 -41.55
N SER A 366 -2.80 -28.10 -40.61
CA SER A 366 -3.44 -28.97 -39.64
C SER A 366 -4.34 -28.11 -38.74
N HIS A 367 -5.65 -28.09 -39.02
CA HIS A 367 -6.65 -27.49 -38.14
C HIS A 367 -6.88 -28.40 -36.93
N ALA A 368 -5.89 -28.49 -36.06
CA ALA A 368 -6.13 -28.88 -34.68
C ALA A 368 -6.91 -27.74 -34.00
N PRO A 369 -7.96 -28.04 -33.21
CA PRO A 369 -8.67 -27.01 -32.48
C PRO A 369 -7.66 -26.25 -31.62
N LYS A 370 -7.62 -24.92 -31.80
CA LYS A 370 -6.79 -24.04 -30.98
C LYS A 370 -7.09 -24.33 -29.51
N SER A 371 -6.07 -24.36 -28.66
CA SER A 371 -6.37 -24.43 -27.24
C SER A 371 -7.22 -23.21 -26.88
N SER A 372 -8.15 -23.32 -25.93
CA SER A 372 -9.00 -22.18 -25.54
C SER A 372 -8.19 -20.94 -25.12
N ARG A 373 -6.89 -21.11 -24.82
CA ARG A 373 -5.93 -20.05 -24.54
C ARG A 373 -5.44 -19.31 -25.78
N ASP A 374 -5.39 -19.94 -26.96
CA ASP A 374 -4.90 -19.31 -28.20
C ASP A 374 -5.97 -18.42 -28.87
N LEU A 375 -7.19 -18.43 -28.34
CA LEU A 375 -8.31 -17.62 -28.85
C LEU A 375 -8.26 -16.17 -28.34
N PHE A 376 -7.62 -15.92 -27.19
CA PHE A 376 -7.60 -14.61 -26.54
C PHE A 376 -6.18 -14.23 -26.16
N LYS A 377 -5.82 -12.97 -26.38
CA LYS A 377 -4.50 -12.46 -25.99
C LYS A 377 -4.38 -12.35 -24.47
N SER A 378 -3.21 -12.67 -23.92
CA SER A 378 -2.91 -12.50 -22.50
C SER A 378 -3.14 -11.06 -22.04
N GLU A 379 -2.83 -10.10 -22.91
CA GLU A 379 -2.99 -8.66 -22.67
C GLU A 379 -4.48 -8.30 -22.48
N ASP A 380 -5.36 -8.80 -23.35
CA ASP A 380 -6.81 -8.56 -23.31
C ASP A 380 -7.44 -9.17 -22.05
N ILE A 381 -7.04 -10.40 -21.70
CA ILE A 381 -7.43 -11.09 -20.46
C ILE A 381 -6.98 -10.27 -19.24
N SER A 382 -5.75 -9.77 -19.27
CA SER A 382 -5.18 -8.94 -18.19
C SER A 382 -5.93 -7.64 -17.99
N ARG A 383 -6.24 -6.92 -19.09
CA ARG A 383 -7.05 -5.69 -19.06
C ARG A 383 -8.45 -5.97 -18.51
N SER A 384 -9.13 -7.01 -19.01
CA SER A 384 -10.48 -7.37 -18.58
C SER A 384 -10.54 -7.71 -17.08
N LEU A 385 -9.66 -8.57 -16.58
CA LEU A 385 -9.65 -8.92 -15.15
C LEU A 385 -9.29 -7.74 -14.27
N LEU A 386 -8.34 -6.89 -14.67
CA LEU A 386 -8.00 -5.68 -13.92
C LEU A 386 -9.23 -4.78 -13.77
N TYR A 387 -10.02 -4.59 -14.84
CA TYR A 387 -11.27 -3.83 -14.78
C TYR A 387 -12.35 -4.52 -13.96
N ALA A 388 -12.52 -5.83 -14.10
CA ALA A 388 -13.54 -6.58 -13.36
C ALA A 388 -13.32 -6.44 -11.84
N ILE A 389 -12.09 -6.68 -11.37
CA ILE A 389 -11.73 -6.60 -9.95
C ILE A 389 -11.78 -5.14 -9.47
N SER A 390 -11.17 -4.21 -10.19
CA SER A 390 -11.10 -2.80 -9.75
C SER A 390 -12.48 -2.13 -9.73
N ASN A 391 -13.34 -2.37 -10.73
CA ASN A 391 -14.71 -1.86 -10.73
C ASN A 391 -15.54 -2.47 -9.60
N ASN A 392 -15.38 -3.76 -9.31
CA ASN A 392 -16.07 -4.40 -8.20
C ASN A 392 -15.67 -3.79 -6.85
N ILE A 393 -14.36 -3.59 -6.63
CA ILE A 393 -13.84 -2.91 -5.43
C ILE A 393 -14.41 -1.49 -5.33
N GLY A 394 -14.34 -0.71 -6.42
CA GLY A 394 -14.85 0.66 -6.45
C GLY A 394 -16.35 0.74 -6.15
N GLN A 395 -17.16 -0.17 -6.72
CA GLN A 395 -18.60 -0.21 -6.46
C GLN A 395 -18.92 -0.54 -5.00
N ILE A 396 -18.28 -1.56 -4.42
CA ILE A 396 -18.50 -1.93 -3.02
C ILE A 396 -18.04 -0.79 -2.10
N ALA A 397 -16.90 -0.16 -2.40
CA ALA A 397 -16.41 1.00 -1.66
C ALA A 397 -17.41 2.17 -1.71
N PHE A 398 -17.97 2.47 -2.88
CA PHE A 398 -19.03 3.46 -3.04
C PHE A 398 -20.26 3.12 -2.18
N LEU A 399 -20.75 1.88 -2.24
CA LEU A 399 -21.93 1.44 -1.47
C LEU A 399 -21.70 1.56 0.04
N GLN A 400 -20.53 1.13 0.52
CA GLN A 400 -20.14 1.28 1.92
C GLN A 400 -20.05 2.75 2.34
N ALA A 401 -19.42 3.59 1.50
CA ALA A 401 -19.36 5.01 1.74
C ALA A 401 -20.76 5.67 1.70
N GLN A 402 -21.70 5.16 0.90
CA GLN A 402 -23.07 5.64 0.85
C GLN A 402 -23.84 5.27 2.12
N ILE A 403 -23.82 3.99 2.51
CA ILE A 403 -24.51 3.48 3.72
C ILE A 403 -24.04 4.23 4.98
N HIS A 404 -22.75 4.55 5.06
CA HIS A 404 -22.15 5.20 6.21
C HIS A 404 -22.00 6.71 6.10
N ASN A 405 -22.54 7.34 5.04
CA ASN A 405 -22.46 8.77 4.77
C ASN A 405 -21.03 9.33 4.80
N LEU A 406 -20.10 8.62 4.16
CA LEU A 406 -18.69 8.98 4.04
C LEU A 406 -18.46 9.61 2.66
N GLN A 407 -17.81 10.78 2.63
CA GLN A 407 -17.48 11.49 1.38
C GLN A 407 -16.07 11.16 0.89
N HIS A 408 -15.15 10.84 1.80
CA HIS A 408 -13.73 10.68 1.49
C HIS A 408 -13.33 9.21 1.60
N ILE A 409 -12.76 8.68 0.52
CA ILE A 409 -12.42 7.27 0.37
C ILE A 409 -10.94 7.18 0.04
N TYR A 410 -10.14 6.68 0.97
CA TYR A 410 -8.70 6.45 0.80
C TYR A 410 -8.50 5.01 0.36
N PHE A 411 -7.78 4.83 -0.75
CA PHE A 411 -7.35 3.51 -1.21
C PHE A 411 -5.92 3.27 -0.76
N GLY A 412 -5.72 2.22 0.04
CA GLY A 412 -4.41 1.76 0.50
C GLY A 412 -4.15 0.32 0.08
N GLY A 413 -3.01 -0.22 0.51
CA GLY A 413 -2.58 -1.58 0.24
C GLY A 413 -1.58 -1.67 -0.90
N SER A 414 -1.34 -2.88 -1.40
CA SER A 414 -0.28 -3.17 -2.40
C SER A 414 -0.83 -3.55 -3.78
N TYR A 415 -2.12 -3.27 -4.02
CA TYR A 415 -2.78 -3.60 -5.27
C TYR A 415 -2.55 -2.56 -6.37
N ILE A 416 -2.53 -1.28 -6.01
CA ILE A 416 -2.53 -0.18 -6.97
C ILE A 416 -1.12 0.05 -7.54
N ARG A 417 -0.09 0.05 -6.68
CA ARG A 417 1.35 0.19 -7.01
C ARG A 417 1.65 1.34 -7.98
N GLY A 418 0.94 2.45 -7.85
CA GLY A 418 1.09 3.60 -8.75
C GLY A 418 0.60 3.38 -10.19
N HIS A 419 -0.09 2.27 -10.47
CA HIS A 419 -0.59 1.97 -11.80
C HIS A 419 -1.77 2.87 -12.17
N LEU A 420 -1.55 3.75 -13.14
CA LEU A 420 -2.49 4.81 -13.52
C LEU A 420 -3.85 4.26 -13.94
N GLN A 421 -3.89 3.13 -14.65
CA GLN A 421 -5.14 2.51 -15.08
C GLN A 421 -5.99 2.05 -13.88
N THR A 422 -5.35 1.51 -12.85
CA THR A 422 -6.03 1.04 -11.64
C THR A 422 -6.63 2.21 -10.87
N MET A 423 -5.82 3.28 -10.67
CA MET A 423 -6.30 4.51 -10.04
C MET A 423 -7.41 5.16 -10.85
N HIS A 424 -7.29 5.19 -12.17
CA HIS A 424 -8.33 5.69 -13.06
C HIS A 424 -9.64 4.93 -12.86
N THR A 425 -9.62 3.61 -12.92
CA THR A 425 -10.82 2.78 -12.75
C THR A 425 -11.49 3.00 -11.40
N LEU A 426 -10.71 3.07 -10.31
CA LEU A 426 -11.23 3.33 -8.97
C LEU A 426 -11.83 4.74 -8.85
N SER A 427 -11.10 5.78 -9.29
CA SER A 427 -11.60 7.16 -9.33
C SER A 427 -12.88 7.28 -10.15
N TYR A 428 -12.90 6.68 -11.34
CA TYR A 428 -14.04 6.69 -12.24
C TYR A 428 -15.24 6.01 -11.59
N ALA A 429 -15.07 4.83 -11.01
CA ALA A 429 -16.16 4.11 -10.34
C ALA A 429 -16.77 4.94 -9.20
N ILE A 430 -15.94 5.52 -8.33
CA ILE A 430 -16.42 6.37 -7.23
C ILE A 430 -17.17 7.60 -7.77
N ASN A 431 -16.59 8.32 -8.72
CA ASN A 431 -17.21 9.53 -9.29
C ASN A 431 -18.51 9.21 -10.04
N PHE A 432 -18.53 8.13 -10.83
CA PHE A 432 -19.69 7.69 -11.61
C PHE A 432 -20.88 7.37 -10.71
N TRP A 433 -20.71 6.52 -9.71
CA TRP A 433 -21.81 6.10 -8.84
C TRP A 433 -22.25 7.17 -7.86
N SER A 434 -21.32 8.03 -7.44
CA SER A 434 -21.62 9.12 -6.50
C SER A 434 -22.10 10.41 -7.16
N GLN A 435 -22.06 10.50 -8.49
CA GLN A 435 -22.30 11.75 -9.24
C GLN A 435 -21.43 12.90 -8.72
N GLY A 436 -20.16 12.60 -8.41
CA GLY A 436 -19.19 13.57 -7.89
C GLY A 436 -19.34 13.94 -6.42
N SER A 437 -20.29 13.36 -5.68
CA SER A 437 -20.47 13.64 -4.24
C SER A 437 -19.44 12.96 -3.33
N LYS A 438 -18.62 12.04 -3.86
CA LYS A 438 -17.57 11.32 -3.12
C LYS A 438 -16.24 11.41 -3.86
N GLN A 439 -15.16 11.45 -3.10
CA GLN A 439 -13.80 11.60 -3.61
C GLN A 439 -12.95 10.39 -3.27
N ALA A 440 -12.24 9.87 -4.27
CA ALA A 440 -11.20 8.87 -4.13
C ALA A 440 -9.84 9.54 -3.89
N TYR A 441 -9.08 9.04 -2.92
CA TYR A 441 -7.73 9.46 -2.57
C TYR A 441 -6.78 8.28 -2.65
N PHE A 442 -5.56 8.56 -3.10
CA PHE A 442 -4.45 7.62 -3.22
C PHE A 442 -3.25 8.13 -2.42
N LEU A 443 -2.33 7.23 -2.13
CA LEU A 443 -1.12 7.52 -1.36
C LEU A 443 0.10 7.05 -2.14
N ARG A 444 1.21 7.75 -2.00
CA ARG A 444 2.47 7.32 -2.62
C ARG A 444 3.06 6.12 -1.88
N HIS A 445 2.81 6.02 -0.57
CA HIS A 445 3.22 4.92 0.30
C HIS A 445 2.03 4.04 0.71
N GLU A 446 1.04 3.85 -0.18
CA GLU A 446 -0.18 3.06 0.04
C GLU A 446 0.05 1.68 0.65
N GLY A 447 1.16 1.01 0.33
CA GLY A 447 1.49 -0.34 0.80
C GLY A 447 2.09 -0.40 2.21
N TYR A 448 2.40 0.75 2.81
CA TYR A 448 3.20 0.86 4.04
C TYR A 448 2.42 1.39 5.25
N LEU A 449 1.11 1.59 5.13
CA LEU A 449 0.27 2.11 6.22
C LEU A 449 0.49 1.32 7.52
N GLY A 450 0.45 -0.01 7.46
CA GLY A 450 0.64 -0.87 8.63
C GLY A 450 2.04 -0.75 9.23
N ALA A 451 3.08 -0.81 8.40
CA ALA A 451 4.46 -0.72 8.87
C ALA A 451 4.78 0.66 9.46
N VAL A 452 4.30 1.74 8.86
CA VAL A 452 4.43 3.11 9.39
C VAL A 452 3.66 3.26 10.70
N GLY A 453 2.43 2.76 10.77
CA GLY A 453 1.66 2.76 12.02
C GLY A 453 2.37 2.01 13.14
N ALA A 454 2.92 0.83 12.87
CA ALA A 454 3.71 0.09 13.84
C ALA A 454 4.99 0.84 14.26
N PHE A 455 5.62 1.58 13.34
CA PHE A 455 6.79 2.40 13.61
C PHE A 455 6.47 3.56 14.56
N ILE A 456 5.44 4.36 14.27
CA ILE A 456 5.15 5.56 15.06
C ILE A 456 4.52 5.25 16.44
N LYS A 457 3.89 4.09 16.60
CA LYS A 457 3.28 3.64 17.87
C LYS A 457 4.28 3.21 18.95
N LYS A 458 5.59 3.22 18.67
CA LYS A 458 6.57 2.81 19.68
C LYS A 458 6.50 3.69 20.92
N GLN A 459 6.40 3.05 22.08
CA GLN A 459 6.59 3.70 23.37
C GLN A 459 8.07 3.66 23.81
N PRO A 460 8.66 4.80 24.21
CA PRO A 460 10.03 4.84 24.76
C PRO A 460 10.18 3.98 26.03
N SER A 461 11.39 3.48 26.28
CA SER A 461 11.71 2.72 27.49
C SER A 461 11.53 3.58 28.75
N GLY A 462 10.71 3.12 29.72
CA GLY A 462 10.38 3.85 30.96
C GLY A 462 8.95 4.39 31.00
N TRP A 463 8.21 4.27 29.90
CA TRP A 463 6.79 4.59 29.82
C TRP A 463 5.99 3.87 30.91
N GLY A 464 5.28 4.63 31.76
CA GLY A 464 4.46 4.10 32.87
C GLY A 464 5.21 3.69 34.15
N ARG A 465 6.54 3.73 34.21
CA ARG A 465 7.30 3.49 35.46
C ARG A 465 7.72 4.81 36.10
N ARG A 466 6.86 5.33 36.99
CA ARG A 466 7.08 6.37 38.03
C ARG A 466 8.11 7.47 37.71
N ASN A 467 7.60 8.64 37.29
CA ASN A 467 8.06 9.96 37.74
C ASN A 467 6.91 11.00 37.78
N SER A 468 5.66 10.54 37.91
CA SER A 468 4.45 11.39 38.05
C SER A 468 4.29 12.00 39.45
N ALA A 469 5.38 12.48 40.05
CA ALA A 469 5.34 13.18 41.34
C ALA A 469 6.20 14.45 41.38
N GLY A 470 6.95 14.77 40.31
CA GLY A 470 7.86 15.94 40.30
C GLY A 470 7.37 17.18 39.53
N GLU A 471 6.32 17.05 38.71
CA GLU A 471 5.91 18.15 37.80
C GLU A 471 4.57 18.81 38.15
N LEU A 472 3.89 18.37 39.21
CA LEU A 472 2.65 19.01 39.67
C LEU A 472 2.87 20.21 40.61
N GLU A 473 4.10 20.48 41.06
CA GLU A 473 4.40 21.62 41.96
C GLU A 473 4.86 22.90 41.25
N ARG A 474 5.02 22.90 39.91
CA ARG A 474 5.45 24.11 39.17
C ARG A 474 4.33 24.90 38.48
N PHE A 475 3.06 24.56 38.72
CA PHE A 475 1.90 25.28 38.18
C PHE A 475 0.94 25.85 39.24
N MET A 476 1.39 25.96 40.49
CA MET A 476 0.63 26.65 41.56
C MET A 476 1.48 27.65 42.35
N GLN A 477 2.10 28.61 41.66
CA GLN A 477 2.42 29.93 42.22
C GLN A 477 2.15 31.03 41.21
#